data_AF-A0A9N7YJL8-F1
#
_entry.id   AF-A0A9N7YJL8-F1
#
_cell.length_a   1.000
_cell.length_b   1.000
_cell.length_c   1.000
_cell.angle_alpha   90.00
_cell.angle_beta   90.00
_cell.angle_gamma   90.00
#
_symmetry.space_group_name_H-M   'P 1'
#
loop_
_entity.id
_entity.type
_entity.pdbx_description
1 polymer ?
#
loop_
_entity_poly.entity_id
_entity_poly.type
_entity_poly.pdbx_seq_one_letter_code
_entity_poly.pdbx_strand_id
1 'polypeptide(L)'
;MFVAKLPWQVVNDLLREDLLRQPDIKPALLVAVVPALPKGAAVELHVTAVQDDHTERTSCHMTSKVACGSIECCTLVSADKGSASLSLSLAVPAGDPEVKDVQEVTEAVADTFKKAMKKMDAELVPLCARVFYKRGHSLAQQIIKGLEESLRRSLEGSSPSVALVPVLDLPGSQILHLSCWLSL
;
A
#
# COMPACT_ATOMS: atom_id res chain seq x y z
N MET A 1 28.13 -14.96 2.49
CA MET A 1 27.55 -13.66 2.86
C MET A 1 28.54 -12.59 2.45
N PHE A 2 28.37 -12.01 1.26
CA PHE A 2 29.22 -10.91 0.78
C PHE A 2 28.36 -9.65 0.80
N VAL A 3 28.74 -8.70 1.66
CA VAL A 3 28.13 -7.37 1.72
C VAL A 3 29.04 -6.42 0.97
N ALA A 4 28.66 -6.06 -0.25
CA ALA A 4 29.33 -5.00 -0.99
C ALA A 4 28.70 -3.66 -0.59
N LYS A 5 29.51 -2.75 -0.05
CA LYS A 5 29.13 -1.34 0.15
C LYS A 5 29.35 -0.61 -1.17
N LEU A 6 28.28 -0.31 -1.90
CA LEU A 6 28.36 0.52 -3.10
C LEU A 6 27.85 1.94 -2.80
N PRO A 7 28.64 3.00 -3.13
CA PRO A 7 28.18 4.38 -3.09
C PRO A 7 26.99 4.62 -4.04
N TRP A 8 26.13 5.59 -3.72
CA TRP A 8 24.94 5.95 -4.52
C TRP A 8 25.24 6.24 -6.00
N GLN A 9 26.41 6.84 -6.27
CA GLN A 9 26.87 7.07 -7.65
C GLN A 9 27.06 5.76 -8.42
N VAL A 10 27.62 4.74 -7.77
CA VAL A 10 27.84 3.41 -8.38
C VAL A 10 26.52 2.68 -8.60
N VAL A 11 25.54 2.83 -7.71
CA VAL A 11 24.18 2.29 -7.91
C VAL A 11 23.51 2.95 -9.12
N ASN A 12 23.63 4.27 -9.25
CA ASN A 12 23.06 5.03 -10.36
C ASN A 12 23.74 4.74 -11.70
N ASP A 13 25.04 4.48 -11.69
CA ASP A 13 25.82 4.11 -12.89
C ASP A 13 25.50 2.67 -13.33
N LEU A 14 25.33 1.73 -12.39
CA LEU A 14 24.88 0.37 -12.69
C LEU A 14 23.47 0.33 -13.30
N LEU A 15 22.55 1.15 -12.77
CA LEU A 15 21.19 1.30 -13.32
C LEU A 15 21.21 1.89 -14.75
N ARG A 16 22.18 2.76 -15.07
CA ARG A 16 22.35 3.30 -16.44
C ARG A 16 22.97 2.29 -17.40
N GLU A 17 23.98 1.55 -16.96
CA GLU A 17 24.69 0.56 -17.77
C GLU A 17 23.78 -0.64 -18.13
N ASP A 18 22.91 -1.08 -17.21
CA ASP A 18 21.93 -2.16 -17.47
C ASP A 18 20.85 -1.76 -18.49
N LEU A 19 20.48 -0.47 -18.56
CA LEU A 19 19.55 0.05 -19.57
C LEU A 19 20.16 0.13 -20.98
N LEU A 20 21.48 0.03 -21.11
CA LEU A 20 22.20 0.19 -22.37
C LEU A 20 22.68 -1.14 -22.98
N ARG A 21 22.49 -2.29 -22.31
CA ARG A 21 22.94 -3.61 -22.80
C ARG A 21 21.78 -4.47 -23.32
N GLN A 22 21.98 -4.97 -24.53
CA GLN A 22 21.04 -5.60 -25.48
C GLN A 22 20.30 -6.89 -25.04
N PRO A 23 19.31 -7.37 -25.83
CA PRO A 23 18.18 -8.20 -25.40
C PRO A 23 18.49 -9.70 -25.49
N ASP A 24 18.46 -10.40 -24.37
CA ASP A 24 18.10 -11.85 -24.21
C ASP A 24 18.60 -12.41 -22.87
N ILE A 25 18.45 -11.63 -21.79
CA ILE A 25 18.74 -12.09 -20.44
C ILE A 25 17.43 -12.07 -19.68
N LYS A 26 16.99 -13.23 -19.19
CA LYS A 26 15.89 -13.33 -18.20
C LYS A 26 16.16 -12.26 -17.13
N PRO A 27 15.22 -11.33 -16.86
CA PRO A 27 15.53 -10.16 -16.06
C PRO A 27 15.98 -10.61 -14.66
N ALA A 28 17.26 -10.40 -14.37
CA ALA A 28 17.82 -10.72 -13.06
C ALA A 28 17.33 -9.68 -12.06
N LEU A 29 16.70 -10.14 -10.97
CA LEU A 29 16.24 -9.27 -9.90
C LEU A 29 17.44 -8.65 -9.16
N LEU A 30 17.60 -7.33 -9.28
CA LEU A 30 18.59 -6.57 -8.51
C LEU A 30 17.95 -6.07 -7.21
N VAL A 31 18.33 -6.66 -6.08
CA VAL A 31 17.91 -6.19 -4.75
C VAL A 31 18.98 -5.24 -4.20
N ALA A 32 18.65 -3.94 -4.09
CA ALA A 32 19.51 -2.95 -3.46
C ALA A 32 19.06 -2.71 -2.02
N VAL A 33 19.85 -3.18 -1.05
CA VAL A 33 19.65 -2.85 0.37
C VAL A 33 20.45 -1.60 0.69
N VAL A 34 19.78 -0.50 1.07
CA VAL A 34 20.43 0.71 1.55
C VAL A 34 20.53 0.61 3.08
N PRO A 35 21.72 0.30 3.65
CA PRO A 35 21.85 -0.09 5.05
C PRO A 35 21.67 1.06 6.05
N ALA A 36 21.68 2.31 5.57
CA ALA A 36 21.36 3.49 6.35
C ALA A 36 20.97 4.62 5.43
N LEU A 37 19.90 5.32 5.77
CA LEU A 37 19.57 6.57 5.11
C LEU A 37 20.62 7.64 5.41
N PRO A 38 20.91 8.56 4.47
CA PRO A 38 21.71 9.73 4.76
C PRO A 38 21.17 10.47 5.99
N LYS A 39 22.07 11.01 6.82
CA LYS A 39 21.68 11.89 7.94
C LYS A 39 20.77 13.02 7.41
N GLY A 40 19.54 13.07 7.90
CA GLY A 40 18.54 14.06 7.48
C GLY A 40 17.56 13.60 6.39
N ALA A 41 17.59 12.33 5.98
CA ALA A 41 16.54 11.79 5.13
C ALA A 41 15.19 11.81 5.85
N ALA A 42 14.18 12.40 5.22
CA ALA A 42 12.83 12.48 5.77
C ALA A 42 12.00 11.19 5.57
N VAL A 43 12.40 10.31 4.65
CA VAL A 43 11.62 9.13 4.23
C VAL A 43 12.53 7.94 3.89
N GLU A 44 12.09 6.74 4.25
CA GLU A 44 12.65 5.46 3.80
C GLU A 44 11.79 4.83 2.70
N LEU A 45 12.40 4.51 1.55
CA LEU A 45 11.73 3.83 0.45
C LEU A 45 12.19 2.37 0.41
N HIS A 46 11.32 1.45 0.85
CA HIS A 46 11.48 0.03 0.59
C HIS A 46 10.82 -0.28 -0.75
N VAL A 47 11.61 -0.70 -1.73
CA VAL A 47 11.13 -1.14 -3.04
C VAL A 47 11.37 -2.64 -3.13
N THR A 48 10.29 -3.40 -3.21
CA THR A 48 10.36 -4.83 -3.52
C THR A 48 10.04 -5.00 -4.99
N ALA A 49 11.01 -5.44 -5.78
CA ALA A 49 10.78 -5.91 -7.14
C ALA A 49 10.60 -7.43 -7.10
N VAL A 50 9.59 -7.93 -7.80
CA VAL A 50 9.32 -9.36 -7.93
C VAL A 50 9.33 -9.67 -9.43
N GLN A 51 10.06 -10.70 -9.83
CA GLN A 51 9.97 -11.22 -11.19
C GLN A 51 8.63 -11.93 -11.32
N ASP A 52 7.77 -11.39 -12.18
CA ASP A 52 6.37 -11.77 -12.23
C ASP A 52 5.86 -11.73 -13.66
N ASP A 53 5.04 -12.71 -14.04
CA ASP A 53 4.43 -12.75 -15.36
C ASP A 53 3.14 -11.94 -15.36
N HIS A 54 3.19 -10.76 -15.96
CA HIS A 54 2.07 -9.84 -15.97
C HIS A 54 0.79 -10.37 -16.61
N THR A 55 0.85 -11.36 -17.50
CA THR A 55 -0.34 -11.93 -18.15
C THR A 55 -1.11 -12.89 -17.25
N GLU A 56 -0.43 -13.47 -16.26
CA GLU A 56 -1.00 -14.45 -15.31
C GLU A 56 -1.42 -13.79 -13.98
N ARG A 57 -1.25 -12.46 -13.86
CA ARG A 57 -1.72 -11.69 -12.71
C ARG A 57 -3.23 -11.75 -12.60
N THR A 58 -3.72 -11.79 -11.37
CA THR A 58 -5.15 -11.62 -11.10
C THR A 58 -5.39 -10.32 -10.37
N SER A 59 -6.45 -9.61 -10.78
CA SER A 59 -6.85 -8.35 -10.13
C SER A 59 -8.31 -8.40 -9.73
N CYS A 60 -8.62 -7.83 -8.56
CA CYS A 60 -10.01 -7.63 -8.14
C CYS A 60 -10.26 -6.15 -7.90
N HIS A 61 -11.44 -5.68 -8.30
CA HIS A 61 -11.92 -4.35 -7.98
C HIS A 61 -13.23 -4.45 -7.20
N MET A 62 -13.33 -3.67 -6.13
CA MET A 62 -14.50 -3.60 -5.26
C MET A 62 -14.84 -2.15 -4.97
N THR A 63 -16.13 -1.84 -4.99
CA THR A 63 -16.64 -0.55 -4.55
C THR A 63 -17.71 -0.78 -3.49
N SER A 64 -17.62 -0.08 -2.37
CA SER A 64 -18.59 -0.10 -1.29
C SER A 64 -19.06 1.32 -0.98
N LYS A 65 -20.36 1.51 -0.77
CA LYS A 65 -20.92 2.78 -0.31
C LYS A 65 -20.88 2.83 1.21
N VAL A 66 -20.55 4.01 1.74
CA VAL A 66 -20.56 4.32 3.17
C VAL A 66 -21.30 5.64 3.39
N ALA A 67 -21.73 5.93 4.61
CA ALA A 67 -22.56 7.11 4.91
C ALA A 67 -21.95 8.44 4.39
N CYS A 68 -20.63 8.54 4.37
CA CYS A 68 -19.90 9.74 3.93
C CYS A 68 -19.46 9.72 2.46
N GLY A 69 -19.65 8.62 1.71
CA GLY A 69 -19.13 8.52 0.35
C GLY A 69 -18.95 7.10 -0.16
N SER A 70 -17.78 6.82 -0.74
CA SER A 70 -17.46 5.49 -1.30
C SER A 70 -16.04 5.06 -1.00
N ILE A 71 -15.90 3.77 -0.74
CA ILE A 71 -14.63 3.09 -0.63
C ILE A 71 -14.41 2.30 -1.93
N GLU A 72 -13.32 2.58 -2.62
CA GLU A 72 -12.81 1.77 -3.73
C GLU A 72 -11.65 0.92 -3.23
N CYS A 73 -11.59 -0.34 -3.65
CA CYS A 73 -10.52 -1.26 -3.28
C CYS A 73 -10.09 -2.05 -4.50
N CYS A 74 -8.79 -1.99 -4.80
CA CYS A 74 -8.12 -2.72 -5.87
C CYS A 74 -7.15 -3.71 -5.24
N THR A 75 -7.10 -4.92 -5.79
CA THR A 75 -6.10 -5.92 -5.43
C THR A 75 -5.39 -6.39 -6.69
N LEU A 76 -4.12 -6.74 -6.55
CA LEU A 76 -3.34 -7.36 -7.62
C LEU A 76 -2.49 -8.46 -7.00
N VAL A 77 -2.65 -9.69 -7.47
CA VAL A 77 -1.92 -10.88 -7.01
C VAL A 77 -0.95 -11.28 -8.12
N SER A 78 0.30 -11.59 -7.75
CA SER A 78 1.32 -12.09 -8.67
C SER A 78 0.94 -13.45 -9.27
N ALA A 79 1.53 -13.79 -10.41
CA ALA A 79 1.29 -15.05 -11.12
C ALA A 79 1.59 -16.28 -10.25
N ASP A 80 2.65 -16.21 -9.45
CA ASP A 80 3.06 -17.26 -8.51
C ASP A 80 2.22 -17.31 -7.23
N LYS A 81 1.30 -16.34 -7.05
CA LYS A 81 0.47 -16.14 -5.86
C LYS A 81 1.27 -15.97 -4.56
N GLY A 82 2.57 -15.72 -4.65
CA GLY A 82 3.46 -15.53 -3.51
C GLY A 82 3.45 -14.10 -2.97
N SER A 83 2.90 -13.16 -3.74
CA SER A 83 2.81 -11.75 -3.36
C SER A 83 1.53 -11.09 -3.88
N ALA A 84 1.09 -10.05 -3.19
CA ALA A 84 0.01 -9.20 -3.66
C ALA A 84 0.14 -7.76 -3.19
N SER A 85 -0.61 -6.90 -3.84
CA SER A 85 -0.84 -5.53 -3.40
C SER A 85 -2.34 -5.28 -3.19
N LEU A 86 -2.65 -4.49 -2.19
CA LEU A 86 -3.98 -3.99 -1.88
C LEU A 86 -3.92 -2.47 -1.85
N SER A 87 -4.83 -1.83 -2.56
CA SER A 87 -4.99 -0.38 -2.61
C SER A 87 -6.45 -0.06 -2.29
N LEU A 88 -6.70 0.77 -1.28
CA LEU A 88 -8.03 1.18 -0.85
C LEU A 88 -8.10 2.70 -0.77
N SER A 89 -9.13 3.31 -1.35
CA SER A 89 -9.35 4.76 -1.36
C SER A 89 -10.72 5.11 -0.82
N LEU A 90 -10.81 6.05 0.12
CA LEU A 90 -12.06 6.63 0.59
C LEU A 90 -12.26 8.00 -0.05
N ALA A 91 -13.31 8.12 -0.85
CA ALA A 91 -13.73 9.36 -1.50
C ALA A 91 -15.01 9.91 -0.86
N VAL A 92 -15.00 11.20 -0.54
CA VAL A 92 -16.12 11.92 0.09
C VAL A 92 -16.53 13.06 -0.84
N PRO A 93 -17.77 13.07 -1.35
CA PRO A 93 -18.26 14.14 -2.22
C PRO A 93 -18.10 15.53 -1.59
N ALA A 94 -17.95 16.55 -2.42
CA ALA A 94 -17.81 17.92 -1.95
C ALA A 94 -19.06 18.38 -1.17
N GLY A 95 -18.84 18.96 0.01
CA GLY A 95 -19.87 19.29 0.99
C GLY A 95 -19.77 18.33 2.16
N ASP A 96 -18.93 18.68 3.15
CA ASP A 96 -18.59 17.87 4.33
C ASP A 96 -19.90 17.40 5.00
N PRO A 97 -20.39 16.17 4.72
CA PRO A 97 -21.60 15.74 5.38
C PRO A 97 -21.22 15.60 6.85
N GLU A 98 -22.03 16.13 7.75
CA GLU A 98 -21.79 15.98 9.18
C GLU A 98 -21.86 14.47 9.52
N VAL A 99 -20.71 13.79 9.47
CA VAL A 99 -20.63 12.35 9.67
C VAL A 99 -20.81 12.11 11.16
N LYS A 100 -22.01 11.67 11.53
CA LYS A 100 -22.36 11.41 12.92
C LYS A 100 -21.68 10.16 13.48
N ASP A 101 -21.27 9.22 12.61
CA ASP A 101 -20.64 7.97 13.02
C ASP A 101 -19.33 7.70 12.26
N VAL A 102 -18.23 8.25 12.79
CA VAL A 102 -16.88 7.97 12.26
C VAL A 102 -16.44 6.55 12.53
N GLN A 103 -16.95 5.92 13.61
CA GLN A 103 -16.59 4.56 13.95
C GLN A 103 -17.09 3.60 12.87
N GLU A 104 -18.35 3.76 12.43
CA GLU A 104 -18.92 2.98 11.33
C GLU A 104 -18.07 3.10 10.04
N VAL A 105 -17.66 4.32 9.68
CA VAL A 105 -16.82 4.54 8.48
C VAL A 105 -15.45 3.88 8.64
N THR A 106 -14.85 3.96 9.83
CA THR A 106 -13.55 3.36 10.12
C THR A 106 -13.62 1.84 10.05
N GLU A 107 -14.68 1.25 10.61
CA GLU A 107 -14.96 -0.18 10.54
C GLU A 107 -15.24 -0.63 9.11
N ALA A 108 -15.96 0.16 8.31
CA ALA A 108 -16.18 -0.12 6.90
C ALA A 108 -14.86 -0.16 6.08
N VAL A 109 -13.87 0.67 6.42
CA VAL A 109 -12.53 0.62 5.80
C VAL A 109 -11.83 -0.70 6.17
N ALA A 110 -11.80 -1.06 7.45
CA ALA A 110 -11.17 -2.30 7.91
C ALA A 110 -11.87 -3.56 7.35
N ASP A 111 -13.20 -3.55 7.28
CA ASP A 111 -13.99 -4.64 6.71
C ASP A 111 -13.80 -4.77 5.20
N THR A 112 -13.66 -3.65 4.48
CA THR A 112 -13.34 -3.68 3.05
C THR A 112 -11.94 -4.29 2.84
N PHE A 113 -10.97 -3.93 3.68
CA PHE A 113 -9.65 -4.54 3.67
C PHE A 113 -9.72 -6.07 3.93
N LYS A 114 -10.44 -6.50 4.96
CA LYS A 114 -10.66 -7.94 5.28
C LYS A 114 -11.33 -8.68 4.12
N LYS A 115 -12.36 -8.09 3.51
CA LYS A 115 -13.07 -8.68 2.36
C LYS A 115 -12.16 -8.83 1.16
N ALA A 116 -11.33 -7.82 0.87
CA ALA A 116 -10.36 -7.86 -0.20
C ALA A 116 -9.33 -8.98 0.01
N MET A 117 -8.78 -9.12 1.22
CA MET A 117 -7.89 -10.24 1.55
C MET A 117 -8.54 -11.60 1.33
N LYS A 118 -9.77 -11.79 1.81
CA LYS A 118 -10.52 -13.05 1.62
C LYS A 118 -10.73 -13.41 0.15
N LYS A 119 -10.83 -12.41 -0.74
CA LYS A 119 -11.01 -12.65 -2.18
C LYS A 119 -9.72 -13.04 -2.91
N MET A 120 -8.55 -12.72 -2.36
CA MET A 120 -7.29 -13.07 -3.01
C MET A 120 -6.98 -14.58 -2.91
N ASP A 121 -7.73 -15.34 -2.09
CA ASP A 121 -7.67 -16.81 -1.95
C ASP A 121 -6.24 -17.36 -1.82
N ALA A 122 -5.40 -16.63 -1.09
CA ALA A 122 -4.00 -16.94 -0.89
C ALA A 122 -3.67 -16.75 0.60
N GLU A 123 -2.75 -17.56 1.13
CA GLU A 123 -2.27 -17.51 2.54
C GLU A 123 -1.39 -16.28 2.81
N LEU A 124 -1.62 -15.18 2.08
CA LEU A 124 -0.82 -13.97 2.13
C LEU A 124 -1.08 -13.20 3.42
N VAL A 125 0.01 -12.85 4.10
CA VAL A 125 0.00 -12.02 5.30
C VAL A 125 0.26 -10.57 4.90
N PRO A 126 -0.56 -9.60 5.37
CA PRO A 126 -0.33 -8.20 5.08
C PRO A 126 0.82 -7.68 5.95
N LEU A 127 1.84 -7.12 5.31
CA LEU A 127 3.09 -6.74 5.97
C LEU A 127 3.00 -5.34 6.59
N CYS A 128 2.81 -4.33 5.73
CA CYS A 128 2.75 -2.94 6.11
C CYS A 128 1.69 -2.21 5.27
N ALA A 129 0.77 -1.54 5.96
CA ALA A 129 -0.21 -0.64 5.38
C ALA A 129 0.28 0.81 5.54
N ARG A 130 0.54 1.48 4.42
CA ARG A 130 0.80 2.93 4.38
C ARG A 130 -0.53 3.65 4.15
N VAL A 131 -0.89 4.53 5.06
CA VAL A 131 -2.17 5.26 5.03
C VAL A 131 -1.89 6.74 4.80
N PHE A 132 -2.16 7.20 3.59
CA PHE A 132 -2.10 8.59 3.21
C PHE A 132 -3.44 9.25 3.52
N TYR A 133 -3.43 10.39 4.19
CA TYR A 133 -4.67 11.08 4.56
C TYR A 133 -4.54 12.59 4.43
N LYS A 134 -5.61 13.25 3.96
CA LYS A 134 -5.64 14.72 3.83
C LYS A 134 -5.54 15.37 5.20
N ARG A 135 -4.41 16.02 5.48
CA ARG A 135 -4.12 16.63 6.79
C ARG A 135 -5.16 17.66 7.22
N GLY A 136 -5.74 18.41 6.28
CA GLY A 136 -6.76 19.42 6.55
C GLY A 136 -8.19 18.89 6.68
N HIS A 137 -8.42 17.59 6.48
CA HIS A 137 -9.77 17.02 6.47
C HIS A 137 -10.14 16.44 7.85
N SER A 138 -11.20 17.00 8.46
CA SER A 138 -11.70 16.64 9.79
C SER A 138 -11.99 15.14 9.92
N LEU A 139 -12.80 14.59 9.02
CA LEU A 139 -13.16 13.17 8.99
C LEU A 139 -11.94 12.26 8.83
N ALA A 140 -11.03 12.55 7.91
CA ALA A 140 -9.82 11.75 7.71
C ALA A 140 -8.97 11.68 8.98
N GLN A 141 -8.83 12.81 9.70
CA GLN A 141 -8.13 12.84 10.99
C GLN A 141 -8.84 12.03 12.09
N GLN A 142 -10.15 11.91 12.06
CA GLN A 142 -10.87 11.09 13.03
C GLN A 142 -10.76 9.59 12.68
N ILE A 143 -10.84 9.24 11.40
CA ILE A 143 -10.69 7.85 10.93
C ILE A 143 -9.32 7.28 11.33
N ILE A 144 -8.22 8.01 11.06
CA ILE A 144 -6.87 7.49 11.33
C ILE A 144 -6.59 7.25 12.82
N LYS A 145 -7.35 7.85 13.75
CA LYS A 145 -7.22 7.59 15.20
C LYS A 145 -7.70 6.20 15.60
N GLY A 146 -8.72 5.67 14.91
CA GLY A 146 -9.30 4.36 15.20
C GLY A 146 -8.92 3.25 14.21
N LEU A 147 -8.25 3.62 13.11
CA LEU A 147 -8.01 2.70 11.99
C LEU A 147 -7.15 1.49 12.37
N GLU A 148 -6.05 1.70 13.10
CA GLU A 148 -5.16 0.59 13.47
C GLU A 148 -5.86 -0.42 14.38
N GLU A 149 -6.60 0.05 15.38
CA GLU A 149 -7.39 -0.82 16.25
C GLU A 149 -8.50 -1.55 15.47
N SER A 150 -9.16 -0.86 14.54
CA SER A 150 -10.19 -1.46 13.69
C SER A 150 -9.60 -2.56 12.79
N LEU A 151 -8.45 -2.32 12.15
CA LEU A 151 -7.73 -3.34 11.37
C LEU A 151 -7.31 -4.53 12.23
N ARG A 152 -6.88 -4.29 13.48
CA ARG A 152 -6.49 -5.34 14.41
C ARG A 152 -7.67 -6.21 14.83
N ARG A 153 -8.82 -5.59 15.13
CA ARG A 153 -10.08 -6.29 15.44
C ARG A 153 -10.56 -7.10 14.24
N SER A 154 -10.56 -6.52 13.05
CA SER A 154 -11.07 -7.18 11.85
C SER A 154 -10.16 -8.32 11.35
N LEU A 155 -8.83 -8.24 11.52
CA LEU A 155 -7.88 -9.19 10.93
C LEU A 155 -7.36 -10.29 11.89
N GLU A 156 -7.88 -10.35 13.11
CA GLU A 156 -7.76 -11.51 14.04
C GLU A 156 -6.33 -12.10 14.15
N GLY A 157 -5.30 -11.23 14.21
CA GLY A 157 -3.88 -11.62 14.37
C GLY A 157 -3.01 -11.43 13.12
N SER A 158 -3.62 -11.26 11.93
CA SER A 158 -2.92 -10.95 10.67
C SER A 158 -2.99 -9.45 10.34
N SER A 159 -2.90 -8.58 11.35
CA SER A 159 -3.00 -7.13 11.14
C SER A 159 -1.67 -6.57 10.64
N PRO A 160 -1.65 -5.76 9.56
CA PRO A 160 -0.41 -5.16 9.09
C PRO A 160 0.11 -4.13 10.09
N SER A 161 1.42 -3.87 10.04
CA SER A 161 1.96 -2.65 10.63
C SER A 161 1.38 -1.43 9.91
N VAL A 162 0.96 -0.39 10.63
CA VAL A 162 0.33 0.81 10.03
C VAL A 162 1.28 1.99 10.09
N ALA A 163 1.55 2.60 8.94
CA ALA A 163 2.30 3.84 8.81
C ALA A 163 1.40 4.97 8.32
N LEU A 164 1.11 5.94 9.19
CA LEU A 164 0.26 7.09 8.87
C LEU A 164 1.08 8.20 8.21
N VAL A 165 0.66 8.67 7.04
CA VAL A 165 1.36 9.68 6.24
C VAL A 165 0.41 10.85 5.95
N PRO A 166 0.52 11.97 6.69
CA PRO A 166 -0.28 13.16 6.38
C PRO A 166 0.15 13.76 5.03
N VAL A 167 -0.80 14.02 4.15
CA VAL A 167 -0.58 14.66 2.85
C VAL A 167 -1.39 15.93 2.70
N LEU A 168 -0.92 16.84 1.84
CA LEU A 168 -1.63 18.08 1.51
C LEU A 168 -2.82 17.81 0.61
N ASP A 169 -2.68 16.88 -0.33
CA ASP A 169 -3.72 16.54 -1.29
C ASP A 169 -3.71 15.04 -1.66
N LEU A 170 -4.85 14.56 -2.15
CA LEU A 170 -5.08 13.22 -2.69
C LEU A 170 -5.95 13.34 -3.96
N PRO A 171 -5.84 12.40 -4.91
CA PRO A 171 -6.54 12.46 -6.19
C PRO A 171 -8.06 12.63 -6.05
N GLY A 172 -8.64 13.55 -6.83
CA GLY A 172 -10.08 13.78 -6.86
C GLY A 172 -10.64 14.16 -5.49
N SER A 173 -11.73 13.50 -5.09
CA SER A 173 -12.41 13.70 -3.80
C SER A 173 -11.93 12.74 -2.71
N GLN A 174 -10.79 12.08 -2.90
CA GLN A 174 -10.23 11.18 -1.89
C GLN A 174 -9.78 11.97 -0.67
N ILE A 175 -10.06 11.42 0.50
CA ILE A 175 -9.64 11.97 1.79
C ILE A 175 -8.65 11.05 2.52
N LEU A 176 -8.64 9.77 2.13
CA LEU A 176 -7.77 8.73 2.64
C LEU A 176 -7.46 7.72 1.53
N HIS A 177 -6.21 7.29 1.47
CA HIS A 177 -5.74 6.20 0.61
C HIS A 177 -4.84 5.28 1.43
N LEU A 178 -5.10 3.98 1.38
CA LEU A 178 -4.34 2.93 2.04
C LEU A 178 -3.72 2.03 0.98
N SER A 179 -2.41 1.83 1.06
CA SER A 179 -1.69 0.85 0.25
C SER A 179 -1.03 -0.17 1.16
N CYS A 180 -1.16 -1.46 0.85
CA CYS A 180 -0.59 -2.55 1.63
C CYS A 180 0.04 -3.60 0.72
N TRP A 181 1.21 -4.08 1.12
CA TRP A 181 1.88 -5.22 0.50
C TRP A 181 1.61 -6.49 1.29
N LEU A 182 1.38 -7.60 0.58
CA LEU A 182 1.16 -8.91 1.16
C LEU A 182 2.16 -9.91 0.59
N SER A 183 2.67 -10.82 1.41
CA SER A 183 3.47 -11.97 0.99
C SER A 183 3.10 -13.21 1.78
N LEU A 184 3.48 -14.38 1.26
CA LEU A 184 3.55 -15.60 2.06
C LEU A 184 4.60 -15.47 3.19
#